data_AF-A0A352LWT0-F1
#
_entry.id   AF-A0A352LWT0-F1
#
_cell.length_a   1.000
_cell.length_b   1.000
_cell.length_c   1.000
_cell.angle_alpha   90.00
_cell.angle_beta   90.00
_cell.angle_gamma   90.00
#
_symmetry.space_group_name_H-M   'P 1'
#
loop_
_entity.id
_entity.type
_entity.pdbx_description
1 polymer ?
#
loop_
_entity_poly.entity_id
_entity_poly.type
_entity_poly.pdbx_seq_one_letter_code
_entity_poly.pdbx_strand_id
1 'polypeptide(L)'
;MKKGISLIELLIAMALAVFVFLLVISMLMTILTANARSSRQETFEQTKNDLQSELTNAVKWGKDISWSSGQLIVDGVAYSRISNVIIKNGQLLTPPQVKITNWTITELGQGDPNISLRMEIAMENAANSSIKDNMILTVTKRQTIIVK
;
A
#
# COMPACT_ATOMS: atom_id res chain seq x y z
N MET A 1 -41.38 52.98 -10.46
CA MET A 1 -40.70 52.72 -11.74
C MET A 1 -39.96 51.39 -11.63
N LYS A 2 -40.40 50.35 -12.33
CA LYS A 2 -39.64 49.09 -12.44
C LYS A 2 -38.49 49.35 -13.41
N LYS A 3 -37.26 49.50 -12.92
CA LYS A 3 -36.07 49.51 -13.77
C LYS A 3 -35.90 48.09 -14.31
N GLY A 4 -36.15 47.90 -15.61
CA GLY A 4 -35.87 46.63 -16.27
C GLY A 4 -34.36 46.40 -16.35
N ILE A 5 -33.93 45.16 -16.16
CA ILE A 5 -32.53 44.74 -16.36
C ILE A 5 -32.20 44.93 -17.83
N SER A 6 -31.10 45.61 -18.13
CA SER A 6 -30.63 45.74 -19.52
C SER A 6 -30.12 44.40 -20.03
N LEU A 7 -30.31 44.13 -21.33
CA LEU A 7 -29.84 42.90 -21.96
C LEU A 7 -28.31 42.70 -21.76
N ILE A 8 -27.55 43.80 -21.72
CA ILE A 8 -26.11 43.75 -21.48
C ILE A 8 -25.76 43.41 -20.02
N GLU A 9 -26.54 43.90 -19.05
CA GLU A 9 -26.37 43.57 -17.63
C GLU A 9 -26.66 42.09 -17.39
N LEU A 10 -27.68 41.55 -18.06
CA LEU A 10 -28.00 40.12 -18.02
C LEU A 10 -26.87 39.27 -18.63
N LEU A 11 -26.32 39.67 -19.78
CA LEU A 11 -25.21 38.97 -20.41
C LEU A 11 -23.94 38.99 -19.56
N ILE A 12 -23.61 40.13 -18.94
CA ILE A 12 -22.47 40.26 -18.02
C ILE A 12 -22.68 39.36 -16.80
N ALA A 13 -23.88 39.36 -16.21
CA ALA A 13 -24.19 38.49 -15.08
C ALA A 13 -24.08 37.00 -15.42
N MET A 14 -24.56 36.59 -16.60
CA MET A 14 -24.43 35.23 -17.10
C MET A 14 -22.97 34.84 -17.34
N ALA A 15 -22.17 35.72 -17.95
CA ALA A 15 -20.75 35.46 -18.20
C ALA A 15 -19.97 35.30 -16.89
N LEU A 16 -20.22 36.18 -15.91
CA LEU A 16 -19.62 36.08 -14.57
C LEU A 16 -20.05 34.78 -13.86
N ALA A 17 -21.33 34.40 -13.95
CA ALA A 17 -21.83 33.18 -13.35
C ALA A 17 -21.17 31.93 -13.95
N VAL A 18 -21.01 31.87 -15.29
CA VAL A 18 -20.30 30.77 -15.97
C VAL A 18 -18.84 30.73 -15.53
N PHE A 19 -18.17 31.89 -15.43
CA PHE A 19 -16.77 31.95 -15.03
C PHE A 19 -16.55 31.44 -13.60
N VAL A 20 -17.41 31.86 -12.66
CA VAL A 20 -17.40 31.35 -11.28
C VAL A 20 -17.67 29.85 -11.26
N PHE A 21 -18.63 29.37 -12.05
CA PHE A 21 -18.96 27.95 -12.10
C PHE A 21 -17.81 27.09 -12.62
N LEU A 22 -17.11 27.55 -13.66
CA LEU A 22 -15.92 26.89 -14.19
C LEU A 22 -14.79 26.82 -13.14
N LEU A 23 -14.55 27.92 -12.42
CA LEU A 23 -13.57 27.93 -11.33
C LEU A 23 -13.94 26.91 -10.26
N VAL A 24 -15.19 26.89 -9.80
CA VAL A 24 -15.66 25.94 -8.78
C VAL A 24 -15.51 24.49 -9.26
N ILE A 25 -15.88 24.17 -10.50
CA ILE A 25 -15.72 22.82 -11.06
C ILE A 25 -14.25 22.40 -11.08
N SER A 26 -13.36 23.27 -11.54
CA SER A 26 -11.93 22.96 -11.60
C SER A 26 -11.36 22.64 -10.21
N MET A 27 -11.72 23.44 -9.20
CA MET A 27 -11.31 23.20 -7.81
C MET A 27 -11.88 21.89 -7.26
N LEU A 28 -13.16 21.60 -7.55
CA LEU A 28 -13.81 20.37 -7.11
C LEU A 28 -13.12 19.14 -7.71
N MET A 29 -12.78 19.17 -9.00
CA MET A 29 -12.03 18.11 -9.68
C MET A 29 -10.65 17.90 -9.06
N THR A 30 -9.94 18.97 -8.72
CA THR A 30 -8.66 18.89 -8.02
C THR A 30 -8.80 18.20 -6.65
N ILE A 31 -9.80 18.58 -5.85
CA ILE A 31 -10.05 18.00 -4.53
C ILE A 31 -10.42 16.52 -4.64
N LEU A 32 -11.32 16.15 -5.56
CA LEU A 32 -11.72 14.77 -5.78
C LEU A 32 -10.53 13.89 -6.20
N THR A 33 -9.69 14.41 -7.10
CA THR A 33 -8.48 13.71 -7.55
C THR A 33 -7.47 13.56 -6.40
N ALA A 34 -7.28 14.59 -5.59
CA ALA A 34 -6.41 14.56 -4.43
C ALA A 34 -6.89 13.54 -3.39
N ASN A 35 -8.19 13.53 -3.07
CA ASN A 35 -8.78 12.58 -2.14
C ASN A 35 -8.65 11.14 -2.62
N ALA A 36 -8.93 10.89 -3.91
CA ALA A 36 -8.77 9.55 -4.49
C ALA A 36 -7.31 9.08 -4.43
N ARG A 37 -6.34 9.98 -4.66
CA ARG A 37 -4.91 9.67 -4.51
C ARG A 37 -4.55 9.40 -3.04
N SER A 38 -5.04 10.23 -2.12
CA SER A 38 -4.80 10.10 -0.68
C SER A 38 -5.30 8.76 -0.15
N SER A 39 -6.54 8.39 -0.47
CA SER A 39 -7.14 7.11 -0.05
C SER A 39 -6.37 5.91 -0.59
N ARG A 40 -5.89 5.96 -1.84
CA ARG A 40 -5.05 4.90 -2.42
C ARG A 40 -3.70 4.79 -1.71
N GLN A 41 -3.06 5.92 -1.40
CA GLN A 41 -1.81 5.93 -0.65
C GLN A 41 -2.00 5.33 0.74
N GLU A 42 -3.07 5.74 1.45
CA GLU A 42 -3.41 5.22 2.76
C GLU A 42 -3.61 3.70 2.73
N THR A 43 -4.26 3.17 1.69
CA THR A 43 -4.43 1.71 1.52
C THR A 43 -3.08 0.98 1.39
N PHE A 44 -2.11 1.55 0.65
CA PHE A 44 -0.77 0.97 0.58
C PHE A 44 -0.04 1.07 1.91
N GLU A 45 -0.10 2.20 2.61
CA GLU A 45 0.54 2.36 3.91
C GLU A 45 -0.02 1.37 4.94
N GLN A 46 -1.34 1.19 4.98
CA GLN A 46 -1.98 0.19 5.84
C GLN A 46 -1.50 -1.22 5.50
N THR A 47 -1.51 -1.58 4.22
CA THR A 47 -1.02 -2.90 3.76
C THR A 47 0.45 -3.12 4.12
N LYS A 48 1.30 -2.09 3.98
CA LYS A 48 2.71 -2.13 4.37
C LYS A 48 2.86 -2.32 5.87
N ASN A 49 2.14 -1.56 6.67
CA ASN A 49 2.19 -1.66 8.13
C ASN A 49 1.75 -3.04 8.63
N ASP A 50 0.68 -3.58 8.07
CA ASP A 50 0.16 -4.91 8.43
C ASP A 50 1.17 -6.00 8.07
N LEU A 51 1.67 -6.01 6.82
CA LEU A 51 2.69 -6.96 6.37
C LEU A 51 3.99 -6.80 7.15
N GLN A 52 4.42 -5.56 7.41
CA GLN A 52 5.62 -5.28 8.18
C GLN A 52 5.49 -5.82 9.61
N SER A 53 4.39 -5.53 10.30
CA SER A 53 4.16 -5.99 11.66
C SER A 53 4.11 -7.53 11.72
N GLU A 54 3.34 -8.15 10.83
CA GLU A 54 3.17 -9.60 10.77
C GLU A 54 4.50 -10.32 10.46
N LEU A 55 5.18 -9.94 9.37
CA LEU A 55 6.42 -10.60 8.93
C LEU A 55 7.58 -10.32 9.89
N THR A 56 7.66 -9.11 10.46
CA THR A 56 8.68 -8.80 11.47
C THR A 56 8.49 -9.67 12.70
N ASN A 57 7.26 -9.80 13.19
CA ASN A 57 6.99 -10.61 14.37
C ASN A 57 7.25 -12.10 14.10
N ALA A 58 6.85 -12.60 12.93
CA ALA A 58 7.13 -13.98 12.53
C ALA A 58 8.65 -14.25 12.52
N VAL A 59 9.43 -13.48 11.77
CA VAL A 59 10.88 -13.72 11.65
C VAL A 59 11.63 -13.46 12.97
N LYS A 60 11.24 -12.43 13.73
CA LYS A 60 11.93 -12.06 14.98
C LYS A 60 11.82 -13.14 16.06
N TRP A 61 10.66 -13.80 16.15
CA TRP A 61 10.34 -14.74 17.22
C TRP A 61 10.29 -16.20 16.77
N GLY A 62 10.32 -16.45 15.47
CA GLY A 62 10.33 -17.78 14.88
C GLY A 62 11.53 -18.61 15.34
N LYS A 63 11.28 -19.87 15.68
CA LYS A 63 12.33 -20.84 16.01
C LYS A 63 12.89 -21.45 14.73
N ASP A 64 12.00 -21.97 13.90
CA ASP A 64 12.30 -22.65 12.65
C ASP A 64 11.90 -21.76 11.48
N ILE A 65 12.89 -21.15 10.85
CA ILE A 65 12.70 -20.23 9.73
C ILE A 65 13.34 -20.87 8.50
N SER A 66 12.54 -21.08 7.47
CA SER A 66 13.03 -21.50 6.15
C SER A 66 12.36 -20.65 5.07
N TRP A 67 13.04 -20.46 3.95
CA TRP A 67 12.51 -19.70 2.84
C TRP A 67 12.95 -20.35 1.53
N SER A 68 12.11 -20.18 0.52
CA SER A 68 12.36 -20.64 -0.85
C SER A 68 11.89 -19.56 -1.84
N SER A 69 12.08 -19.81 -3.13
CA SER A 69 11.68 -18.89 -4.21
C SER A 69 10.16 -18.62 -4.18
N GLY A 70 9.73 -17.61 -3.43
CA GLY A 70 8.33 -17.18 -3.35
C GLY A 70 7.59 -17.55 -2.06
N GLN A 71 8.26 -18.19 -1.09
CA GLN A 71 7.64 -18.65 0.16
C GLN A 71 8.55 -18.45 1.37
N LEU A 72 7.98 -17.98 2.46
CA LEU A 72 8.57 -17.97 3.80
C LEU A 72 7.80 -18.96 4.67
N ILE A 73 8.49 -19.81 5.41
CA ILE A 73 7.91 -20.72 6.38
C ILE A 73 8.52 -20.42 7.73
N VAL A 74 7.68 -20.08 8.71
CA VAL A 74 8.08 -19.79 10.09
C VAL A 74 7.26 -20.65 11.03
N ASP A 75 7.90 -21.55 11.79
CA ASP A 75 7.25 -22.43 12.76
C ASP A 75 6.04 -23.20 12.17
N GLY A 76 6.14 -23.61 10.91
CA GLY A 76 5.07 -24.29 10.16
C GLY A 76 4.00 -23.37 9.56
N VAL A 77 4.08 -22.06 9.77
CA VAL A 77 3.23 -21.05 9.10
C VAL A 77 3.86 -20.67 7.76
N ALA A 78 3.16 -20.97 6.67
CA ALA A 78 3.55 -20.64 5.32
C ALA A 78 2.98 -19.27 4.90
N TYR A 79 3.88 -18.35 4.57
CA TYR A 79 3.60 -17.11 3.86
C TYR A 79 4.04 -17.28 2.41
N SER A 80 3.11 -17.23 1.47
CA SER A 80 3.43 -17.36 0.06
C SER A 80 2.67 -16.36 -0.79
N ARG A 81 3.28 -15.97 -1.90
CA ARG A 81 2.58 -15.23 -2.94
C ARG A 81 1.85 -16.23 -3.84
N ILE A 82 0.53 -16.14 -3.87
CA ILE A 82 -0.29 -16.83 -4.89
C ILE A 82 -0.81 -15.77 -5.86
N SER A 83 -0.38 -15.85 -7.11
CA SER A 83 -0.71 -14.88 -8.16
C SER A 83 -0.36 -13.44 -7.75
N ASN A 84 -1.33 -12.67 -7.28
CA ASN A 84 -1.19 -11.23 -6.98
C ASN A 84 -1.44 -10.90 -5.51
N VAL A 85 -1.51 -11.91 -4.63
CA VAL A 85 -1.82 -11.72 -3.21
C VAL A 85 -0.82 -12.48 -2.35
N ILE A 86 -0.59 -12.00 -1.13
CA ILE A 86 0.13 -12.76 -0.11
C ILE A 86 -0.89 -13.49 0.75
N ILE A 87 -0.66 -14.77 0.94
CA ILE A 87 -1.46 -15.62 1.82
C ILE A 87 -0.64 -16.11 3.00
N LYS A 88 -1.29 -16.28 4.16
CA LYS A 88 -0.79 -16.92 5.37
C LYS A 88 -1.63 -18.16 5.63
N ASN A 89 -1.06 -19.36 5.47
CA ASN A 89 -1.79 -20.63 5.65
C ASN A 89 -3.16 -20.65 4.93
N GLY A 90 -3.23 -20.08 3.71
CA GLY A 90 -4.45 -20.00 2.91
C GLY A 90 -5.36 -18.79 3.20
N GLN A 91 -5.07 -17.97 4.21
CA GLN A 91 -5.79 -16.72 4.48
C GLN A 91 -5.13 -15.54 3.77
N LEU A 92 -5.93 -14.66 3.16
CA LEU A 92 -5.44 -13.46 2.50
C LEU A 92 -4.90 -12.45 3.53
N LEU A 93 -3.65 -12.01 3.35
CA LEU A 93 -3.06 -10.91 4.12
C LEU A 93 -3.13 -9.57 3.39
N THR A 94 -3.24 -9.61 2.07
CA THR A 94 -3.31 -8.40 1.24
C THR A 94 -4.76 -8.08 0.88
N PRO A 95 -5.20 -6.82 1.03
CA PRO A 95 -6.54 -6.42 0.68
C PRO A 95 -6.76 -6.44 -0.86
N PRO A 96 -8.00 -6.59 -1.34
CA PRO A 96 -8.30 -6.79 -2.77
C PRO A 96 -7.93 -5.59 -3.66
N GLN A 97 -7.76 -4.40 -3.09
CA GLN A 97 -7.36 -3.18 -3.79
C GLN A 97 -5.86 -3.14 -4.11
N VAL A 98 -5.06 -4.03 -3.52
CA VAL A 98 -3.60 -4.08 -3.67
C VAL A 98 -3.20 -5.40 -4.34
N LYS A 99 -2.36 -5.31 -5.38
CA LYS A 99 -1.76 -6.44 -6.06
C LYS A 99 -0.27 -6.50 -5.77
N ILE A 100 0.22 -7.66 -5.39
CA ILE A 100 1.63 -7.96 -5.20
C ILE A 100 2.23 -8.39 -6.53
N THR A 101 3.17 -7.59 -7.04
CA THR A 101 3.84 -7.82 -8.33
C THR A 101 5.19 -8.51 -8.16
N ASN A 102 5.86 -8.27 -7.03
CA ASN A 102 7.10 -8.94 -6.66
C ASN A 102 7.09 -9.35 -5.18
N TRP A 103 7.66 -10.51 -4.89
CA TRP A 103 7.89 -11.01 -3.54
C TRP A 103 9.23 -11.76 -3.56
N THR A 104 10.25 -11.16 -2.96
CA THR A 104 11.60 -11.72 -2.93
C THR A 104 12.09 -11.76 -1.51
N ILE A 105 12.76 -12.86 -1.13
CA ILE A 105 13.39 -13.03 0.18
C ILE A 105 14.86 -13.34 -0.06
N THR A 106 15.72 -12.52 0.53
CA THR A 106 17.18 -12.66 0.43
C THR A 106 17.74 -12.75 1.83
N GLU A 107 18.62 -13.72 2.07
CA GLU A 107 19.37 -13.78 3.31
C GLU A 107 20.52 -12.77 3.29
N LEU A 108 20.66 -12.01 4.38
CA LEU A 108 21.77 -11.08 4.63
C LEU A 108 22.72 -11.58 5.75
N GLY A 109 22.32 -12.60 6.50
CA GLY A 109 23.07 -13.17 7.62
C GLY A 109 24.05 -14.27 7.21
N GLN A 110 24.74 -14.85 8.19
CA GLN A 110 25.64 -15.99 8.02
C GLN A 110 24.93 -17.36 8.20
N GLY A 111 23.60 -17.43 8.07
CA GLY A 111 22.82 -18.61 8.44
C GLY A 111 22.43 -18.65 9.92
N ASP A 112 21.75 -19.72 10.31
CA ASP A 112 21.41 -20.01 11.71
C ASP A 112 22.69 -20.11 12.57
N PRO A 113 22.79 -19.47 13.75
CA PRO A 113 21.73 -18.81 14.54
C PRO A 113 21.46 -17.33 14.23
N ASN A 114 22.13 -16.75 13.23
CA ASN A 114 22.09 -15.33 12.87
C ASN A 114 21.26 -15.07 11.60
N ILE A 115 20.06 -15.64 11.53
CA ILE A 115 19.16 -15.44 10.38
C ILE A 115 18.77 -13.97 10.29
N SER A 116 19.13 -13.34 9.17
CA SER A 116 18.73 -11.98 8.82
C SER A 116 18.18 -11.99 7.41
N LEU A 117 16.91 -11.60 7.25
CA LEU A 117 16.19 -11.67 5.98
C LEU A 117 15.87 -10.26 5.50
N ARG A 118 16.10 -10.02 4.22
CA ARG A 118 15.59 -8.88 3.46
C ARG A 118 14.45 -9.36 2.58
N MET A 119 13.26 -8.86 2.85
CA MET A 119 12.05 -9.12 2.10
C MET A 119 11.71 -7.89 1.25
N GLU A 120 11.56 -8.08 -0.06
CA GLU A 120 11.16 -7.03 -0.99
C GLU A 120 9.80 -7.34 -1.58
N ILE A 121 8.88 -6.40 -1.43
CA ILE A 121 7.47 -6.57 -1.78
C ILE A 121 7.05 -5.38 -2.63
N ALA A 122 6.93 -5.60 -3.94
CA ALA A 122 6.44 -4.59 -4.86
C ALA A 122 4.93 -4.72 -5.01
N MET A 123 4.23 -3.59 -4.94
CA MET A 123 2.79 -3.48 -4.93
C MET A 123 2.30 -2.57 -6.05
N GLU A 124 1.12 -2.84 -6.56
CA GLU A 124 0.40 -1.96 -7.48
C GLU A 124 -1.08 -1.90 -7.12
N ASN A 125 -1.76 -0.84 -7.55
CA ASN A 125 -3.19 -0.73 -7.34
C ASN A 125 -3.94 -1.69 -8.29
N ALA A 126 -4.88 -2.46 -7.74
CA ALA A 126 -5.61 -3.47 -8.49
C ALA A 126 -6.38 -2.90 -9.71
N ALA A 127 -6.91 -1.68 -9.57
CA ALA A 127 -7.68 -0.97 -10.60
C ALA A 127 -6.81 -0.10 -11.52
N ASN A 128 -5.58 0.24 -11.13
CA ASN A 128 -4.67 1.08 -11.92
C ASN A 128 -3.20 0.70 -11.69
N SER A 129 -2.64 -0.06 -12.63
CA SER A 129 -1.25 -0.54 -12.58
C SER A 129 -0.19 0.57 -12.76
N SER A 130 -0.57 1.80 -13.11
CA SER A 130 0.35 2.93 -13.12
C SER A 130 0.70 3.43 -11.71
N ILE A 131 -0.10 3.07 -10.70
CA ILE A 131 0.14 3.43 -9.30
C ILE A 131 0.84 2.26 -8.62
N LYS A 132 2.10 2.46 -8.26
CA LYS A 132 2.99 1.44 -7.71
C LYS A 132 3.64 1.93 -6.43
N ASP A 133 3.98 0.99 -5.56
CA ASP A 133 4.73 1.22 -4.34
C ASP A 133 5.62 0.01 -4.05
N ASN A 134 6.62 0.17 -3.19
CA ASN A 134 7.53 -0.90 -2.80
C ASN A 134 7.82 -0.85 -1.30
N MET A 135 7.88 -2.02 -0.68
CA MET A 135 8.31 -2.19 0.69
C MET A 135 9.57 -3.06 0.74
N ILE A 136 10.60 -2.55 1.41
CA ILE A 136 11.81 -3.32 1.73
C ILE A 136 11.84 -3.49 3.24
N LEU A 137 11.82 -4.73 3.70
CA LEU A 137 11.79 -5.09 5.10
C LEU A 137 13.02 -5.92 5.44
N THR A 138 13.86 -5.41 6.34
CA THR A 138 15.02 -6.14 6.86
C THR A 138 14.76 -6.54 8.30
N VAL A 139 14.74 -7.85 8.58
CA VAL A 139 14.42 -8.39 9.91
C VAL A 139 15.44 -9.46 10.29
N THR A 140 15.90 -9.39 11.53
CA THR A 140 16.83 -10.34 12.12
C THR A 140 16.13 -11.14 13.23
N LYS A 141 16.33 -12.46 13.22
CA LYS A 141 15.87 -13.37 14.28
C LYS A 141 16.47 -12.96 15.61
N ARG A 142 15.65 -12.87 16.67
CA ARG A 142 16.14 -12.52 18.00
C ARG A 142 16.83 -13.72 18.63
N GLN A 143 18.09 -13.56 19.01
CA GLN A 143 18.77 -14.51 19.87
C GLN A 143 18.36 -14.26 21.32
N THR A 144 17.74 -15.26 21.95
CA THR A 144 17.51 -15.26 23.40
C THR A 144 18.43 -16.30 24.00
N ILE A 145 19.58 -15.86 24.52
CA ILE A 145 20.46 -16.71 25.32
C ILE A 145 19.94 -16.63 26.76
N ILE A 146 19.30 -17.71 27.23
CA ILE A 146 18.98 -17.86 28.65
C ILE A 146 20.25 -18.35 29.33
N VAL A 147 20.95 -17.46 30.04
CA VAL A 147 22.06 -17.84 30.91
C VAL A 147 21.44 -18.53 32.13
N LYS A 148 21.72 -19.83 32.29
CA LYS A 148 21.39 -20.59 33.51
C LYS A 148 22.47 -20.40 34.56
#